data_AF-A0A194S6R7-F1
#
_entry.id   AF-A0A194S6R7-F1
#
_cell.length_a   1.000
_cell.length_b   1.000
_cell.length_c   1.000
_cell.angle_alpha   90.00
_cell.angle_beta   90.00
_cell.angle_gamma   90.00
#
_symmetry.space_group_name_H-M   'P 1'
#
loop_
_entity.id
_entity.type
_entity.pdbx_description
1 polymer ?
#
loop_
_entity_poly.entity_id
_entity_poly.type
_entity_poly.pdbx_seq_one_letter_code
_entity_poly.pdbx_strand_id
1 'polypeptide(L)'
;MNVVEQKRRDVDKYAQDVFYSSRYNDTHEYRHVILPKALVKYLPKERLPEEDEWRSLGIRQSPGWWAYERHAPEPHILLFKRAKEA
;
A
#
# COMPACT_ATOMS: atom_id res chain seq x y z
N MET A 1 12.66 11.02 -19.47
CA MET A 1 11.58 11.18 -18.46
C MET A 1 12.22 11.28 -17.12
N ASN A 2 11.82 12.27 -16.33
CA ASN A 2 12.24 12.33 -14.94
C ASN A 2 11.50 11.25 -14.11
N VAL A 3 12.00 10.96 -12.91
CA VAL A 3 11.45 9.91 -12.04
C VAL A 3 9.98 10.17 -11.67
N VAL A 4 9.58 11.44 -11.56
CA VAL A 4 8.21 11.86 -11.21
C VAL A 4 7.23 11.56 -12.34
N GLU A 5 7.58 11.87 -13.59
CA GLU A 5 6.79 11.54 -14.77
C GLU A 5 6.61 10.04 -14.95
N GLN A 6 7.68 9.26 -14.73
CA GLN A 6 7.61 7.80 -14.80
C GLN A 6 6.70 7.24 -13.71
N LYS A 7 6.84 7.73 -12.47
CA LYS A 7 5.96 7.34 -11.35
C LYS A 7 4.50 7.60 -11.70
N ARG A 8 4.18 8.78 -12.20
CA ARG A 8 2.82 9.14 -12.59
C ARG A 8 2.27 8.19 -13.66
N ARG A 9 3.02 7.92 -14.72
CA ARG A 9 2.61 6.98 -15.78
C ARG A 9 2.38 5.57 -15.27
N ASP A 10 3.28 5.07 -14.43
CA ASP A 10 3.16 3.74 -13.87
C ASP A 10 1.92 3.66 -12.95
N VAL A 11 1.68 4.69 -12.12
CA VAL A 11 0.48 4.76 -11.26
C VAL A 11 -0.79 4.84 -12.10
N ASP A 12 -0.84 5.69 -13.12
CA ASP A 12 -1.99 5.80 -14.02
C ASP A 12 -2.31 4.47 -14.72
N LYS A 13 -1.27 3.68 -15.04
CA LYS A 13 -1.41 2.38 -15.70
C LYS A 13 -1.84 1.26 -14.75
N TYR A 14 -1.30 1.22 -13.53
CA TYR A 14 -1.40 0.04 -12.65
C TYR A 14 -2.27 0.26 -11.41
N ALA A 15 -2.67 1.48 -11.06
CA ALA A 15 -3.42 1.74 -9.82
C ALA A 15 -4.75 0.97 -9.70
N GLN A 16 -5.39 0.63 -10.84
CA GLN A 16 -6.62 -0.16 -10.84
C GLN A 16 -6.39 -1.64 -10.54
N ASP A 17 -5.16 -2.13 -10.68
CA ASP A 17 -4.79 -3.53 -10.43
C ASP A 17 -4.38 -3.76 -8.96
N VAL A 18 -4.50 -2.75 -8.10
CA VAL A 18 -4.26 -2.89 -6.67
C VAL A 18 -5.33 -3.79 -6.07
N PHE A 19 -4.90 -4.92 -5.49
CA PHE A 19 -5.80 -5.85 -4.83
C PHE A 19 -5.89 -5.56 -3.34
N TYR A 20 -7.11 -5.67 -2.80
CA TYR A 20 -7.41 -5.47 -1.38
C TYR A 20 -8.05 -6.74 -0.82
N SER A 21 -7.45 -7.29 0.23
CA SER A 21 -8.05 -8.44 0.91
C SER A 21 -9.36 -8.07 1.60
N SER A 22 -10.17 -9.08 1.93
CA SER A 22 -11.19 -8.96 2.96
C SER A 22 -10.57 -8.48 4.27
N ARG A 23 -11.34 -7.71 5.04
CA ARG A 23 -10.93 -7.27 6.37
C ARG A 23 -11.05 -8.42 7.36
N TYR A 24 -10.11 -8.52 8.28
CA TYR A 24 -10.17 -9.47 9.39
C TYR A 24 -9.97 -8.73 10.72
N ASN A 25 -10.63 -9.23 11.76
CA ASN A 25 -10.75 -8.56 13.06
C ASN A 25 -10.13 -9.42 14.15
N ASP A 26 -9.23 -8.82 14.93
CA ASP A 26 -8.74 -9.40 16.17
C ASP A 26 -8.58 -8.30 17.22
N THR A 27 -7.37 -7.87 17.60
CA THR A 27 -7.17 -6.68 18.46
C THR A 27 -7.42 -5.37 17.71
N HIS A 28 -7.13 -5.36 16.41
CA HIS A 28 -7.36 -4.26 15.47
C HIS A 28 -8.21 -4.76 14.29
N GLU A 29 -8.58 -3.85 13.40
CA GLU A 29 -8.98 -4.21 12.03
C GLU A 29 -7.74 -4.33 11.16
N TYR A 30 -7.68 -5.39 10.36
CA TYR A 30 -6.53 -5.70 9.51
C TYR A 30 -6.94 -5.96 8.07
N ARG A 31 -6.01 -5.71 7.16
CA ARG A 31 -6.07 -6.22 5.79
C ARG A 31 -4.68 -6.26 5.18
N HIS A 32 -4.52 -7.00 4.09
CA HIS A 32 -3.35 -6.87 3.23
C HIS A 32 -3.74 -6.25 1.89
N VAL A 33 -2.79 -5.51 1.31
CA VAL A 33 -2.89 -4.93 -0.03
C VAL A 33 -1.78 -5.52 -0.86
N ILE A 34 -2.13 -6.02 -2.04
CA ILE A 34 -1.15 -6.50 -3.02
C ILE A 34 -1.00 -5.40 -4.07
N LEU A 35 0.15 -4.74 -4.02
CA LEU A 35 0.54 -3.70 -4.95
C LEU A 35 1.04 -4.35 -6.27
N PRO A 36 0.72 -3.80 -7.44
CA PRO A 36 1.33 -4.22 -8.69
C PRO A 36 2.86 -4.15 -8.60
N LYS A 37 3.55 -5.22 -9.03
CA LYS A 37 5.02 -5.34 -8.93
C LYS A 37 5.77 -4.15 -9.54
N ALA A 38 5.22 -3.54 -10.59
CA ALA A 38 5.79 -2.36 -11.25
C ALA A 38 5.87 -1.12 -10.34
N LEU A 39 5.00 -1.02 -9.32
CA LEU A 39 4.91 0.12 -8.41
C LEU A 39 5.77 -0.04 -7.15
N VAL A 40 6.22 -1.27 -6.84
CA VAL A 40 7.00 -1.58 -5.62
C VAL A 40 8.30 -0.78 -5.53
N LYS A 41 8.93 -0.50 -6.67
CA LYS A 41 10.17 0.29 -6.75
C LYS A 41 10.04 1.72 -6.22
N TYR A 42 8.81 2.23 -6.06
CA TYR A 42 8.53 3.56 -5.52
C TYR A 42 8.25 3.58 -4.02
N LEU A 43 8.22 2.41 -3.37
CA LEU A 43 8.12 2.31 -1.92
C LEU A 43 9.49 2.62 -1.27
N PRO A 44 9.50 3.17 -0.04
CA PRO A 44 10.72 3.32 0.73
C PRO A 44 11.37 1.96 1.00
N LYS A 45 12.70 1.86 0.86
CA LYS A 45 13.42 0.58 1.04
C LYS A 45 13.66 0.23 2.51
N GLU A 46 14.07 1.22 3.30
CA GLU A 46 14.55 1.05 4.68
C GLU A 46 13.46 1.16 5.74
N ARG A 47 12.24 1.57 5.36
CA ARG A 47 11.10 1.76 6.29
C ARG A 47 9.77 1.44 5.64
N LEU A 48 8.72 1.39 6.46
CA LEU A 48 7.34 1.28 6.00
C LEU A 48 6.87 2.57 5.32
N PRO A 49 5.99 2.48 4.31
CA PRO A 49 5.41 3.66 3.68
C PRO A 49 4.43 4.38 4.61
N GLU A 50 4.53 5.70 4.66
CA GLU A 50 3.56 6.58 5.31
C GLU A 50 2.30 6.76 4.46
N GLU A 51 1.26 7.35 5.03
CA GLU A 51 -0.05 7.54 4.38
C GLU A 51 0.04 8.16 2.99
N ASP A 52 0.72 9.30 2.89
CA ASP A 52 0.87 10.00 1.61
C ASP A 52 1.68 9.18 0.60
N GLU A 53 2.65 8.39 1.05
CA GLU A 53 3.49 7.59 0.16
C GLU A 53 2.71 6.45 -0.47
N TRP A 54 1.96 5.65 0.31
CA TRP A 54 1.17 4.57 -0.26
C TRP A 54 -0.05 5.09 -1.02
N ARG A 55 -0.67 6.20 -0.59
CA ARG A 55 -1.76 6.85 -1.35
C ARG A 55 -1.27 7.35 -2.71
N SER A 56 -0.04 7.87 -2.78
CA SER A 56 0.57 8.30 -4.05
C SER A 56 0.81 7.18 -5.06
N LEU A 57 0.72 5.91 -4.63
CA LEU A 57 0.84 4.73 -5.49
C LEU A 57 -0.51 4.17 -5.94
N GLY A 58 -1.61 4.87 -5.65
CA GLY A 58 -2.95 4.46 -6.04
C GLY A 58 -3.64 3.53 -5.03
N ILE A 59 -3.03 3.25 -3.88
CA ILE A 59 -3.70 2.53 -2.79
C ILE A 59 -4.78 3.45 -2.19
N ARG A 60 -6.03 3.01 -2.23
CA ARG A 60 -7.21 3.76 -1.77
C ARG A 60 -7.92 2.99 -0.68
N GLN A 61 -7.89 3.53 0.53
CA GLN A 61 -8.58 2.99 1.70
C GLN A 61 -9.27 4.12 2.44
N SER A 62 -10.22 3.76 3.32
CA SER A 62 -10.84 4.68 4.28
C SER A 62 -9.78 5.32 5.21
N PRO A 63 -10.14 6.35 5.99
CA PRO A 63 -9.21 6.91 6.98
C PRO A 63 -8.81 5.92 8.08
N GLY A 64 -7.64 6.14 8.67
CA GLY A 64 -7.17 5.44 9.87
C GLY A 64 -6.36 4.16 9.64
N TRP A 65 -6.11 3.77 8.39
CA TRP A 65 -5.22 2.64 8.08
C TRP A 65 -3.76 3.07 8.09
N TRP A 66 -2.90 2.31 8.77
CA TRP A 66 -1.44 2.47 8.68
C TRP A 66 -0.76 1.15 8.31
N ALA A 67 0.33 1.23 7.55
CA ALA A 67 1.17 0.09 7.25
C ALA A 67 1.93 -0.30 8.53
N TYR A 68 1.87 -1.57 8.93
CA TYR A 68 2.61 -2.06 10.10
C TYR A 68 3.69 -3.08 9.74
N GLU A 69 3.62 -3.67 8.54
CA GLU A 69 4.60 -4.64 8.07
C GLU A 69 4.60 -4.73 6.54
N ARG A 70 5.77 -5.00 5.96
CA ARG A 70 5.93 -5.38 4.56
C ARG A 70 6.34 -6.85 4.53
N HIS A 71 5.65 -7.66 3.74
CA HIS A 71 6.01 -9.07 3.64
C HIS A 71 7.37 -9.22 2.96
N ALA A 72 8.38 -9.71 3.68
CA ALA A 72 9.76 -9.76 3.17
C ALA A 72 9.93 -10.69 1.93
N PRO A 73 9.35 -11.90 1.89
CA PRO A 73 9.40 -12.75 0.70
C PRO A 73 8.73 -12.13 -0.53
N GLU A 74 7.62 -11.42 -0.33
CA GLU A 74 6.86 -10.79 -1.40
C GLU A 74 6.64 -9.29 -1.09
N PRO A 75 7.61 -8.41 -1.42
CA PRO A 75 7.62 -7.00 -0.99
C PRO A 75 6.47 -6.16 -1.58
N HIS A 76 5.73 -6.74 -2.51
CA HIS A 76 4.54 -6.18 -3.09
C HIS A 76 3.28 -6.38 -2.22
N ILE A 77 3.39 -7.13 -1.13
CA ILE A 77 2.34 -7.30 -0.14
C ILE A 77 2.61 -6.37 1.06
N LEU A 78 1.70 -5.43 1.28
CA LEU A 78 1.71 -4.50 2.40
C LEU A 78 0.62 -4.90 3.40
N LEU A 79 0.99 -4.98 4.68
CA LEU A 79 0.07 -5.31 5.77
C LEU A 79 -0.35 -4.02 6.46
N PHE A 80 -1.67 -3.82 6.54
CA PHE A 80 -2.29 -2.65 7.13
C PHE A 80 -3.11 -3.03 8.36
N LYS A 81 -3.15 -2.13 9.34
CA LYS A 81 -4.05 -2.21 10.48
C LYS A 81 -4.68 -0.84 10.78
N ARG A 82 -5.85 -0.83 11.41
CA ARG A 82 -6.50 0.38 11.94
C ARG A 82 -7.08 0.11 13.33
N ALA A 83 -7.20 1.17 14.13
CA ALA A 83 -7.92 1.09 15.41
C ALA A 83 -9.37 0.69 15.17
N LYS A 84 -9.95 -0.06 16.13
CA LYS A 84 -11.39 -0.30 16.13
C LYS A 84 -12.10 1.02 16.46
N GLU A 85 -13.21 1.28 15.79
CA GLU A 85 -14.19 2.24 16.29
C GLU A 85 -14.70 1.69 17.64
N ALA A 86 -14.64 2.52 18.68
CA ALA A 86 -15.04 2.16 20.04
C ALA A 86 -16.56 1.97 20.15
#